data_AF-A0A4S0G4I7-F1
#
_entry.id   AF-A0A4S0G4I7-F1
#
_cell.length_a   1.000
_cell.length_b   1.000
_cell.length_c   1.000
_cell.angle_alpha   90.00
_cell.angle_beta   90.00
_cell.angle_gamma   90.00
#
_symmetry.space_group_name_H-M   'P 1'
#
loop_
_entity.id
_entity.type
_entity.pdbx_description
1 polymer ?
#
loop_
_entity_poly.entity_id
_entity_poly.type
_entity_poly.pdbx_seq_one_letter_code
_entity_poly.pdbx_strand_id
1 'polypeptide(L)'
;MRLLSVLLLIAGAGIGVLYPWVMSNFSGHEIGTYRVYEGGRFRPVTVQLKASDAPIRVLVDLTAKAERVASQQRTVLTLTAASGGRTAIASTLSFNHTDNPRQVSPQLPDKMFRDEAGVIEEVSPGPYVLTVGPGDADGIDMRAVDLVLRAGTGSIDERARPAGYALMGIGLVGLILSLVFGRGGGRPQNPNSQPPPPRWGRSGAPR
;
A
#
# COMPACT_ATOMS: atom_id res chain seq x y z
N MET A 1 16.06 -17.17 20.77
CA MET A 1 15.86 -17.41 19.32
C MET A 1 14.42 -17.16 18.88
N ARG A 2 13.41 -17.85 19.41
CA ARG A 2 11.97 -17.62 19.05
C ARG A 2 11.53 -16.16 19.11
N LEU A 3 11.82 -15.48 20.22
CA LEU A 3 11.40 -14.09 20.43
C LEU A 3 12.07 -13.11 19.43
N LEU A 4 13.36 -13.32 19.12
CA LEU A 4 14.08 -12.54 18.10
C LEU A 4 13.48 -12.75 16.70
N SER A 5 13.17 -14.00 16.34
CA SER A 5 12.56 -14.34 15.04
C SER A 5 11.18 -13.70 14.87
N VAL A 6 10.36 -13.69 15.94
CA VAL A 6 9.07 -12.99 15.94
C VAL A 6 9.25 -11.48 15.80
N LEU A 7 10.20 -10.88 16.51
CA LEU A 7 10.48 -9.45 16.40
C LEU A 7 10.92 -9.06 14.97
N LEU A 8 11.79 -9.86 14.34
CA LEU A 8 12.20 -9.65 12.94
C LEU A 8 11.03 -9.75 11.98
N LEU A 9 10.10 -10.68 12.21
CA LEU A 9 8.92 -10.86 11.38
C LEU A 9 7.97 -9.65 11.51
N ILE A 10 7.71 -9.19 12.74
CA ILE A 10 6.89 -8.00 13.01
C ILE A 10 7.55 -6.75 12.42
N ALA A 11 8.86 -6.56 12.62
CA ALA A 11 9.60 -5.43 12.06
C ALA A 11 9.56 -5.46 10.52
N GLY A 12 9.76 -6.63 9.91
CA GLY A 12 9.64 -6.82 8.47
C GLY A 12 8.23 -6.48 7.94
N ALA A 13 7.18 -6.92 8.64
CA ALA A 13 5.79 -6.60 8.30
C ALA A 13 5.50 -5.10 8.46
N GLY A 14 6.00 -4.49 9.53
CA GLY A 14 5.93 -3.06 9.78
C GLY A 14 6.54 -2.24 8.64
N ILE A 15 7.78 -2.56 8.24
CA ILE A 15 8.52 -1.81 7.23
C ILE A 15 8.05 -2.14 5.80
N GLY A 16 7.78 -3.41 5.50
CA GLY A 16 7.52 -3.89 4.15
C GLY A 16 6.07 -3.74 3.70
N VAL A 17 5.12 -3.75 4.65
CA VAL A 17 3.68 -3.77 4.34
C VAL A 17 2.96 -2.60 5.01
N LEU A 18 3.07 -2.49 6.33
CA LEU A 18 2.28 -1.52 7.09
C LEU A 18 2.71 -0.07 6.79
N TYR A 19 4.01 0.21 6.77
CA TYR A 19 4.55 1.55 6.51
C TYR A 19 4.16 2.10 5.13
N PRO A 20 4.40 1.39 4.00
CA PRO A 20 3.97 1.86 2.69
C PRO A 20 2.46 2.05 2.59
N TRP A 21 1.68 1.17 3.23
CA TRP A 21 0.22 1.24 3.23
C TRP A 21 -0.32 2.44 4.03
N VAL A 22 0.19 2.66 5.25
CA VAL A 22 -0.20 3.84 6.05
C VAL A 22 0.18 5.11 5.31
N MET A 23 1.38 5.14 4.72
CA MET A 23 1.85 6.32 4.00
C MET A 23 1.03 6.60 2.74
N SER A 24 0.60 5.58 1.99
CA SER A 24 -0.25 5.80 0.81
C SER A 24 -1.70 6.18 1.15
N ASN A 25 -2.24 5.72 2.28
CA ASN A 25 -3.66 5.90 2.60
C ASN A 25 -3.95 7.09 3.54
N PHE A 26 -3.07 7.36 4.51
CA PHE A 26 -3.31 8.30 5.60
C PHE A 26 -2.39 9.52 5.61
N SER A 27 -1.41 9.60 4.70
CA SER A 27 -0.54 10.77 4.62
C SER A 27 -1.11 11.85 3.70
N GLY A 28 -0.75 13.09 4.02
CA GLY A 28 -1.11 14.28 3.27
C GLY A 28 -2.49 14.85 3.57
N HIS A 29 -2.70 16.10 3.16
CA HIS A 29 -4.00 16.77 3.20
C HIS A 29 -4.46 17.08 1.77
N GLU A 30 -5.77 17.13 1.56
CA GLU A 30 -6.33 17.55 0.29
C GLU A 30 -6.06 19.05 0.07
N ILE A 31 -5.52 19.39 -1.10
CA ILE A 31 -5.40 20.78 -1.58
C ILE A 31 -6.74 21.22 -2.16
N GLY A 32 -7.34 20.33 -2.95
CA GLY A 32 -8.68 20.53 -3.51
C GLY A 32 -9.07 19.44 -4.50
N THR A 33 -10.37 19.43 -4.81
CA THR A 33 -11.00 18.61 -5.84
C THR A 33 -11.51 19.50 -6.96
N TYR A 34 -11.19 19.15 -8.21
CA TYR A 34 -11.49 19.95 -9.39
C TYR A 34 -12.18 19.13 -10.47
N ARG A 35 -13.38 19.54 -10.88
CA ARG A 35 -14.12 18.91 -11.98
C ARG A 35 -13.45 19.23 -13.32
N VAL A 36 -12.86 18.22 -13.95
CA VAL A 36 -12.14 18.35 -15.24
C VAL A 36 -12.92 17.77 -16.40
N TYR A 37 -13.97 16.99 -16.14
CA TYR A 37 -14.91 16.53 -17.17
C TYR A 37 -16.33 16.55 -16.64
N GLU A 38 -17.21 17.23 -17.36
CA GLU A 38 -18.66 17.22 -17.12
C GLU A 38 -19.41 17.52 -18.42
N GLY A 39 -20.57 16.90 -18.61
CA GLY A 39 -21.43 17.18 -19.76
C GLY A 39 -20.75 16.89 -21.12
N GLY A 40 -19.89 15.87 -21.18
CA GLY A 40 -19.24 15.46 -22.43
C GLY A 40 -17.98 16.23 -22.82
N ARG A 41 -17.49 17.16 -21.99
CA ARG A 41 -16.35 18.02 -22.33
C ARG A 41 -15.29 18.02 -21.25
N PHE A 42 -14.02 17.89 -21.68
CA PHE A 42 -12.86 18.10 -20.82
C PHE A 42 -12.54 19.59 -20.71
N ARG A 43 -12.12 20.02 -19.52
CA ARG A 43 -11.66 21.37 -19.24
C ARG A 43 -10.34 21.31 -18.47
N PRO A 44 -9.30 22.00 -18.93
CA PRO A 44 -8.08 22.11 -18.15
C PRO A 44 -8.34 22.94 -16.89
N VAL A 45 -7.60 22.62 -15.83
CA VAL A 45 -7.68 23.31 -14.54
C VAL A 45 -6.33 23.93 -14.25
N THR A 46 -6.35 25.19 -13.79
CA THR A 46 -5.14 25.88 -13.33
C THR A 46 -5.17 25.97 -11.81
N VAL A 47 -4.15 25.43 -11.15
CA VAL A 47 -4.01 25.44 -9.69
C VAL A 47 -2.75 26.19 -9.31
N GLN A 48 -2.86 27.08 -8.32
CA GLN A 48 -1.70 27.76 -7.75
C GLN A 48 -1.09 26.86 -6.68
N LEU A 49 0.12 26.37 -6.95
CA LEU A 49 0.85 25.48 -6.05
C LEU A 49 2.03 26.23 -5.41
N LYS A 50 2.31 25.90 -4.16
CA LYS A 50 3.43 26.42 -3.39
C LYS A 50 4.47 25.33 -3.21
N ALA A 51 5.73 25.74 -3.02
CA ALA A 51 6.79 24.78 -2.68
C ALA A 51 6.48 23.98 -1.41
N SER A 52 5.75 24.55 -0.46
CA SER A 52 5.31 23.88 0.77
C SER A 52 4.28 22.77 0.55
N ASP A 53 3.64 22.72 -0.61
CA ASP A 53 2.63 21.70 -0.93
C ASP A 53 3.30 20.39 -1.36
N ALA A 54 4.59 20.43 -1.68
CA ALA A 54 5.38 19.26 -2.06
C ALA A 54 5.54 18.28 -0.88
N PRO A 55 5.54 16.96 -1.14
CA PRO A 55 5.20 16.31 -2.41
C PRO A 55 3.67 16.28 -2.66
N ILE A 56 3.27 16.40 -3.94
CA ILE A 56 1.85 16.42 -4.35
C ILE A 56 1.49 15.12 -5.07
N ARG A 57 0.54 14.37 -4.53
CA ARG A 57 -0.08 13.22 -5.20
C ARG A 57 -1.27 13.68 -6.03
N VAL A 58 -1.29 13.25 -7.29
CA VAL A 58 -2.33 13.57 -8.27
C VAL A 58 -3.22 12.34 -8.45
N LEU A 59 -4.45 12.44 -7.96
CA LEU A 59 -5.45 11.39 -8.03
C LEU A 59 -6.54 11.80 -9.01
N VAL A 60 -7.12 10.82 -9.71
CA VAL A 60 -8.24 11.03 -10.62
C VAL A 60 -9.38 10.11 -10.24
N ASP A 61 -10.54 10.70 -10.00
CA ASP A 61 -11.81 10.03 -9.78
C ASP A 61 -12.64 10.05 -11.05
N LEU A 62 -12.90 8.86 -11.60
CA LEU A 62 -13.78 8.65 -12.73
C LEU A 62 -15.13 8.15 -12.22
N THR A 63 -16.20 8.88 -12.52
CA THR A 63 -17.58 8.39 -12.34
C THR A 63 -18.09 7.86 -13.67
N ALA A 64 -18.36 6.56 -13.73
CA ALA A 64 -18.84 5.87 -14.93
C ALA A 64 -19.61 4.59 -14.59
N LYS A 65 -20.28 3.99 -15.58
CA LYS A 65 -20.92 2.68 -15.42
C LYS A 65 -19.89 1.58 -15.20
N ALA A 66 -20.06 0.83 -14.11
CA ALA A 66 -19.01 -0.06 -13.60
C ALA A 66 -18.58 -1.17 -14.57
N GLU A 67 -19.55 -1.78 -15.25
CA GLU A 67 -19.33 -2.92 -16.16
C GLU A 67 -18.40 -2.57 -17.32
N ARG A 68 -18.42 -1.31 -17.79
CA ARG A 68 -17.64 -0.87 -18.95
C ARG A 68 -16.20 -0.53 -18.61
N VAL A 69 -15.95 -0.02 -17.40
CA VAL A 69 -14.60 0.34 -16.94
C VAL A 69 -13.82 -0.92 -16.57
N ALA A 70 -14.41 -1.84 -15.81
CA ALA A 70 -13.73 -3.07 -15.37
C ALA A 70 -13.39 -4.03 -16.53
N SER A 71 -14.12 -3.96 -17.65
CA SER A 71 -13.83 -4.77 -18.84
C SER A 71 -12.68 -4.25 -19.71
N GLN A 72 -12.20 -3.02 -19.46
CA GLN A 72 -11.17 -2.39 -20.28
C GLN A 72 -9.78 -2.77 -19.79
N GLN A 73 -8.92 -3.21 -20.70
CA GLN A 73 -7.48 -3.40 -20.44
C GLN A 73 -6.63 -2.23 -20.97
N ARG A 74 -7.28 -1.16 -21.44
CA ARG A 74 -6.66 -0.03 -22.15
C ARG A 74 -6.68 1.24 -21.31
N THR A 75 -5.87 2.21 -21.71
CA THR A 75 -5.85 3.56 -21.11
C THR A 75 -7.20 4.23 -21.28
N VAL A 76 -7.84 4.59 -20.18
CA VAL A 76 -9.14 5.29 -20.17
C VAL A 76 -8.95 6.79 -20.26
N LEU A 77 -8.00 7.34 -19.51
CA LEU A 77 -7.73 8.78 -19.48
C LEU A 77 -6.23 9.03 -19.57
N THR A 78 -5.88 10.19 -20.12
CA THR A 78 -4.53 10.75 -20.04
C THR A 78 -4.54 11.97 -19.14
N LEU A 79 -3.48 12.17 -18.37
CA LEU A 79 -3.30 13.35 -17.54
C LEU A 79 -1.91 13.94 -17.78
N THR A 80 -1.88 15.26 -17.97
CA THR A 80 -0.64 16.02 -18.04
C THR A 80 -0.73 17.21 -17.08
N ALA A 81 0.28 17.41 -16.23
CA ALA A 81 0.43 18.66 -15.49
C ALA A 81 1.70 19.37 -15.98
N ALA A 82 1.57 20.67 -16.27
CA ALA A 82 2.68 21.50 -16.72
C ALA A 82 2.70 22.83 -15.95
N SER A 83 3.91 23.34 -15.71
CA SER A 83 4.16 24.65 -15.09
C SER A 83 5.34 25.32 -15.78
N GLY A 84 5.23 26.63 -16.04
CA GLY A 84 6.29 27.40 -16.69
C GLY A 84 6.77 26.83 -18.03
N GLY A 85 5.88 26.17 -18.78
CA GLY A 85 6.21 25.53 -20.07
C GLY A 85 6.94 24.18 -19.95
N ARG A 86 7.10 23.62 -18.74
CA ARG A 86 7.69 22.29 -18.51
C ARG A 86 6.63 21.32 -18.00
N THR A 87 6.68 20.10 -18.50
CA THR A 87 5.84 18.99 -18.01
C THR A 87 6.36 18.54 -16.65
N ALA A 88 5.52 18.62 -15.62
CA ALA A 88 5.80 18.10 -14.29
C ALA A 88 5.39 16.63 -14.17
N ILE A 89 4.29 16.24 -14.82
CA ILE A 89 3.82 14.86 -14.87
C ILE A 89 3.06 14.61 -16.18
N ALA A 90 3.21 13.40 -16.71
CA ALA A 90 2.39 12.87 -17.80
C ALA A 90 2.11 11.40 -17.50
N SER A 91 0.84 11.02 -17.49
CA SER A 91 0.41 9.70 -17.05
C SER A 91 -0.80 9.18 -17.81
N THR A 92 -0.88 7.86 -17.92
CA THR A 92 -1.98 7.11 -18.52
C THR A 92 -2.73 6.38 -17.40
N LEU A 93 -4.05 6.55 -17.36
CA LEU A 93 -4.91 6.03 -16.30
C LEU A 93 -5.78 4.92 -16.87
N SER A 94 -5.76 3.77 -16.22
CA SER A 94 -6.49 2.58 -16.67
C SER A 94 -7.62 2.19 -15.72
N PHE A 95 -7.58 2.62 -14.45
CA PHE A 95 -8.55 2.27 -13.41
C PHE A 95 -8.66 0.75 -13.11
N ASN A 96 -7.71 -0.06 -13.60
CA ASN A 96 -7.71 -1.52 -13.51
C ASN A 96 -7.35 -2.04 -12.11
N HIS A 97 -6.66 -1.24 -11.30
CA HIS A 97 -6.20 -1.60 -9.95
C HIS A 97 -7.15 -1.17 -8.84
N THR A 98 -8.39 -0.77 -9.19
CA THR A 98 -9.37 -0.38 -8.19
C THR A 98 -10.01 -1.65 -7.59
N ASP A 99 -9.34 -2.27 -6.61
CA ASP A 99 -9.82 -3.50 -5.94
C ASP A 99 -11.19 -3.32 -5.26
N ASN A 100 -11.64 -2.08 -5.07
CA ASN A 100 -13.00 -1.75 -4.64
C ASN A 100 -13.45 -0.37 -5.16
N PRO A 101 -14.10 -0.28 -6.34
CA PRO A 101 -14.66 0.98 -6.80
C PRO A 101 -15.77 1.43 -5.85
N ARG A 102 -15.67 2.67 -5.37
CA ARG A 102 -16.63 3.21 -4.39
C ARG A 102 -17.96 3.46 -5.08
N GLN A 103 -19.04 2.99 -4.48
CA GLN A 103 -20.38 3.24 -5.00
C GLN A 103 -20.78 4.68 -4.66
N VAL A 104 -21.18 5.47 -5.67
CA VAL A 104 -21.62 6.86 -5.47
C VAL A 104 -23.00 6.89 -4.81
N SER A 105 -23.86 5.95 -5.15
CA SER A 105 -25.17 5.74 -4.51
C SER A 105 -25.66 4.30 -4.72
N PRO A 106 -26.26 3.64 -3.72
CA PRO A 106 -26.81 2.29 -3.86
C PRO A 106 -27.89 2.16 -4.95
N GLN A 107 -28.53 3.28 -5.31
CA GLN A 107 -29.64 3.36 -6.24
C GLN A 107 -29.22 3.58 -7.70
N LEU A 108 -27.97 3.98 -7.95
CA LEU A 108 -27.45 4.28 -9.28
C LEU A 108 -26.43 3.20 -9.71
N PRO A 109 -26.42 2.79 -10.99
CA PRO A 109 -25.43 1.84 -11.50
C PRO A 109 -24.03 2.46 -11.65
N ASP A 110 -23.92 3.78 -11.44
CA ASP A 110 -22.67 4.52 -11.56
C ASP A 110 -21.76 4.23 -10.37
N LYS A 111 -20.49 3.94 -10.67
CA LYS A 111 -19.43 3.74 -9.67
C LYS A 111 -18.33 4.76 -9.87
N MET A 112 -17.66 5.08 -8.77
CA MET A 112 -16.49 5.93 -8.75
C MET A 112 -15.24 5.05 -8.69
N PHE A 113 -14.43 5.18 -9.72
CA PHE A 113 -13.13 4.55 -9.86
C PHE A 113 -12.06 5.58 -9.54
N ARG A 114 -11.03 5.21 -8.78
CA ARG A 114 -9.92 6.11 -8.46
C ARG A 114 -8.64 5.49 -8.98
N ASP A 115 -7.86 6.27 -9.72
CA ASP A 115 -6.52 5.91 -10.17
C ASP A 115 -5.54 7.04 -9.84
N GLU A 116 -4.26 6.70 -9.69
CA GLU A 116 -3.19 7.63 -9.35
C GLU A 116 -2.39 7.98 -10.60
N ALA A 117 -2.36 9.26 -10.97
CA ALA A 117 -1.53 9.72 -12.08
C ALA A 117 -0.05 9.77 -11.71
N GLY A 118 0.24 9.97 -10.43
CA GLY A 118 1.58 9.88 -9.82
C GLY A 118 1.82 10.99 -8.80
N VAL A 119 3.09 11.22 -8.48
CA VAL A 119 3.53 12.18 -7.46
C VAL A 119 4.46 13.22 -8.08
N ILE A 120 4.22 14.49 -7.77
CA ILE A 120 5.12 15.61 -8.05
C ILE A 120 5.96 15.83 -6.80
N GLU A 121 7.20 15.33 -6.82
CA GLU A 121 8.12 15.37 -5.67
C GLU A 121 8.55 16.80 -5.31
N GLU A 122 8.91 17.59 -6.32
CA GLU A 122 9.32 18.98 -6.15
C GLU A 122 8.36 19.92 -6.88
N VAL A 123 7.92 20.96 -6.17
CA VAL A 123 6.94 21.91 -6.68
C VAL A 123 7.60 23.29 -6.84
N SER A 124 7.65 23.77 -8.07
CA SER A 124 8.05 25.15 -8.36
C SER A 124 6.87 26.07 -8.07
N PRO A 125 6.97 27.07 -7.18
CA PRO A 125 5.84 27.95 -6.88
C PRO A 125 5.25 28.61 -8.12
N GLY A 126 3.94 28.50 -8.32
CA GLY A 126 3.25 29.11 -9.46
C GLY A 126 2.08 28.31 -10.02
N PRO A 127 1.57 28.72 -11.19
CA PRO A 127 0.40 28.12 -11.81
C PRO A 127 0.76 26.80 -12.50
N TYR A 128 0.09 25.73 -12.10
CA TYR A 128 0.11 24.43 -12.77
C TYR A 128 -1.16 24.25 -13.58
N VAL A 129 -1.01 23.98 -14.87
CA VAL A 129 -2.11 23.63 -15.76
C VAL A 129 -2.19 22.11 -15.83
N LEU A 130 -3.28 21.56 -15.31
CA LEU A 130 -3.61 20.15 -15.36
C LEU A 130 -4.64 19.92 -16.46
N THR A 131 -4.27 19.09 -17.42
CA THR A 131 -5.09 18.74 -18.57
C THR A 131 -5.37 17.25 -18.52
N VAL A 132 -6.66 16.91 -18.46
CA VAL A 132 -7.13 15.53 -18.60
C VAL A 132 -7.78 15.37 -19.96
N GLY A 133 -7.50 14.26 -20.62
CA GLY A 133 -8.04 13.92 -21.93
C GLY A 133 -8.46 12.45 -22.03
N PRO A 134 -9.17 12.08 -23.11
CA PRO A 134 -9.48 10.69 -23.39
C PRO A 134 -8.20 9.89 -23.63
N GLY A 135 -8.23 8.62 -23.24
CA GLY A 135 -7.25 7.61 -23.66
C GLY A 135 -7.74 6.78 -24.85
N ASP A 136 -7.15 5.60 -25.01
CA ASP A 136 -7.41 4.67 -26.11
C ASP A 136 -8.60 3.71 -25.85
N ALA A 137 -9.26 3.84 -24.70
CA ALA A 137 -10.43 3.06 -24.34
C ALA A 137 -11.71 3.65 -24.94
N ASP A 138 -12.35 2.89 -25.83
CA ASP A 138 -13.62 3.29 -26.43
C ASP A 138 -14.85 2.87 -25.60
N GLY A 139 -15.96 3.59 -25.77
CA GLY A 139 -17.27 3.16 -25.24
C GLY A 139 -17.44 3.26 -23.73
N ILE A 140 -16.61 4.07 -23.06
CA ILE A 140 -16.78 4.41 -21.65
C ILE A 140 -17.83 5.53 -21.52
N ASP A 141 -18.95 5.21 -20.89
CA ASP A 141 -20.00 6.17 -20.54
C ASP A 141 -19.57 6.96 -19.30
N MET A 142 -18.71 7.97 -19.52
CA MET A 142 -18.18 8.84 -18.48
C MET A 142 -19.25 9.86 -18.07
N ARG A 143 -19.51 9.97 -16.76
CA ARG A 143 -20.40 10.99 -16.20
C ARG A 143 -19.63 12.21 -15.72
N ALA A 144 -18.58 11.97 -14.97
CA ALA A 144 -17.75 13.00 -14.38
C ALA A 144 -16.32 12.50 -14.22
N VAL A 145 -15.36 13.42 -14.33
CA VAL A 145 -13.98 13.18 -13.92
C VAL A 145 -13.58 14.31 -12.98
N ASP A 146 -13.17 13.93 -11.79
CA ASP A 146 -12.70 14.81 -10.73
C ASP A 146 -11.21 14.58 -10.51
N LEU A 147 -10.44 15.66 -10.53
CA LEU A 147 -9.02 15.69 -10.22
C LEU A 147 -8.85 16.05 -8.75
N VAL A 148 -8.18 15.21 -7.97
CA VAL A 148 -7.93 15.45 -6.55
C VAL A 148 -6.44 15.61 -6.33
N LEU A 149 -6.04 16.76 -5.79
CA LEU A 149 -4.65 17.04 -5.44
C LEU A 149 -4.46 16.90 -3.93
N ARG A 150 -3.47 16.12 -3.51
CA ARG A 150 -3.10 15.95 -2.10
C ARG A 150 -1.65 16.36 -1.86
N ALA A 151 -1.45 17.30 -0.95
CA ALA A 151 -0.12 17.78 -0.51
C ALA A 151 0.41 16.94 0.65
N GLY A 152 1.72 16.94 0.83
CA GLY A 152 2.39 16.35 1.99
C GLY A 152 2.25 14.82 2.05
N THR A 153 2.05 14.16 0.92
CA THR A 153 2.04 12.69 0.86
C THR A 153 3.48 12.21 0.87
N GLY A 154 4.08 12.02 2.04
CA GLY A 154 5.51 11.70 2.11
C GLY A 154 5.88 10.52 1.20
N SER A 155 7.01 10.67 0.51
CA SER A 155 7.51 9.68 -0.44
C SER A 155 7.77 8.37 0.28
N ILE A 156 7.29 7.28 -0.32
CA ILE A 156 7.58 5.94 0.20
C ILE A 156 9.04 5.67 -0.16
N ASP A 157 9.90 5.42 0.83
CA ASP A 157 11.24 4.90 0.55
C ASP A 157 11.09 3.57 -0.20
N GLU A 158 11.48 3.56 -1.47
CA GLU A 158 11.39 2.40 -2.36
C GLU A 158 12.16 1.19 -1.81
N ARG A 159 13.16 1.44 -0.94
CA ARG A 159 13.97 0.39 -0.30
C ARG A 159 13.28 -0.25 0.88
N ALA A 160 12.28 0.40 1.48
CA ALA A 160 11.58 -0.13 2.64
C ALA A 160 10.85 -1.44 2.31
N ARG A 161 10.24 -1.54 1.12
CA ARG A 161 9.49 -2.73 0.68
C ARG A 161 10.39 -3.97 0.55
N PRO A 162 11.48 -3.96 -0.25
CA PRO A 162 12.38 -5.11 -0.35
C PRO A 162 13.11 -5.41 0.96
N ALA A 163 13.53 -4.40 1.74
CA ALA A 163 14.16 -4.62 3.04
C ALA A 163 13.20 -5.27 4.05
N GLY A 164 11.94 -4.82 4.10
CA GLY A 164 10.90 -5.38 4.95
C GLY A 164 10.58 -6.85 4.60
N TYR A 165 10.51 -7.18 3.30
CA TYR A 165 10.34 -8.57 2.86
C TYR A 165 11.53 -9.46 3.22
N ALA A 166 12.77 -8.97 3.06
CA ALA A 166 13.95 -9.71 3.47
C ALA A 166 13.95 -10.00 4.98
N LEU A 167 13.62 -9.00 5.80
CA LEU A 167 13.49 -9.14 7.26
C LEU A 167 12.38 -10.13 7.64
N MET A 168 11.23 -10.08 6.96
CA MET A 168 10.15 -11.04 7.15
C MET A 168 10.60 -12.47 6.82
N GLY A 169 11.31 -12.67 5.71
CA GLY A 169 11.86 -13.96 5.31
C GLY A 169 12.85 -14.51 6.34
N ILE A 170 13.80 -13.70 6.80
CA ILE A 170 14.78 -14.09 7.83
C ILE A 170 14.06 -14.44 9.15
N GLY A 171 13.10 -13.61 9.57
CA GLY A 171 12.28 -13.86 10.75
C GLY A 171 11.50 -15.17 10.66
N LEU A 172 10.87 -15.44 9.51
CA LEU A 172 10.10 -16.66 9.25
C LEU A 172 10.99 -17.91 9.28
N VAL A 173 12.13 -17.90 8.59
CA VAL A 173 13.10 -19.03 8.59
C VAL A 173 13.61 -19.29 10.00
N GLY A 174 14.01 -18.25 10.73
CA GLY A 174 14.46 -18.38 12.12
C GLY A 174 13.36 -18.94 13.04
N LEU A 175 12.10 -18.53 12.83
CA LEU A 175 10.97 -19.03 13.60
C LEU A 175 10.73 -20.52 13.32
N ILE A 176 10.69 -20.92 12.05
CA ILE A 176 10.53 -22.33 11.64
C ILE A 176 11.64 -23.19 12.22
N LEU A 177 12.91 -22.78 12.06
CA LEU A 177 14.05 -23.51 12.62
C LEU A 177 13.96 -23.63 14.15
N SER A 178 13.51 -22.58 14.83
CA SER A 178 13.34 -22.62 16.29
C SER A 178 12.18 -23.50 16.78
N LEU A 179 11.20 -23.78 15.91
CA LEU A 179 10.09 -24.70 16.20
C LEU A 179 10.48 -26.14 15.89
N VAL A 180 11.19 -26.36 14.78
CA VAL A 180 11.67 -27.69 14.33
C VAL A 180 12.80 -28.20 15.22
N PHE A 181 13.82 -27.38 15.48
CA PHE A 181 15.02 -27.77 16.23
C PHE A 181 14.95 -27.38 17.71
N GLY A 182 14.16 -26.37 18.09
CA GLY A 182 14.05 -25.93 19.48
C GLY A 182 13.15 -26.80 20.37
N ARG A 183 12.55 -27.87 19.83
CA ARG A 183 11.85 -28.90 20.61
C ARG A 183 12.79 -29.98 21.18
N GLY A 184 14.06 -29.97 20.77
CA GLY A 184 15.10 -30.92 21.20
C GLY A 184 16.00 -30.44 22.35
N GLY A 185 15.61 -29.41 23.09
CA GLY A 185 16.35 -28.88 24.24
C GLY A 185 16.21 -29.70 25.52
N GLY A 186 16.07 -31.03 25.41
CA GLY A 186 16.27 -31.90 26.56
C GLY A 186 17.75 -31.82 26.95
N ARG A 187 18.05 -31.33 28.15
CA ARG A 187 19.35 -31.58 28.78
C ARG A 187 19.65 -33.08 28.62
N PRO A 188 20.86 -33.50 28.19
CA PRO A 188 21.21 -34.91 28.28
C PRO A 188 21.01 -35.33 29.74
N GLN A 189 20.03 -36.19 30.01
CA GLN A 189 19.96 -36.85 31.31
C GLN A 189 21.20 -37.71 31.39
N ASN A 190 22.14 -37.31 32.26
CA ASN A 190 23.30 -38.10 32.57
C ASN A 190 22.82 -39.51 32.99
N PRO A 191 23.14 -40.57 32.23
CA PRO A 191 22.66 -41.92 32.50
C PRO A 191 23.07 -42.45 33.89
N ASN A 192 24.11 -41.88 34.49
CA ASN A 192 24.61 -42.24 35.82
C ASN A 192 23.81 -41.63 37.00
N SER A 193 22.67 -40.99 36.75
CA SER A 193 21.89 -40.32 37.81
C SER A 193 20.76 -41.17 38.39
N GLN A 194 20.64 -42.45 38.03
CA GLN A 194 19.65 -43.31 38.68
C GLN A 194 20.08 -43.53 40.14
N PRO A 195 19.31 -43.06 41.13
CA PRO A 195 19.61 -43.38 42.52
C PRO A 195 19.51 -44.90 42.70
N PRO A 196 20.44 -45.52 43.43
CA PRO A 196 20.46 -46.97 43.60
C PRO A 196 19.12 -47.45 44.19
N PRO A 197 18.59 -48.59 43.73
CA PRO A 197 17.29 -49.08 44.17
C PRO A 197 17.29 -49.27 45.69
N PRO A 198 16.20 -48.88 46.39
CA PRO A 198 16.14 -48.95 47.84
C PRO A 198 16.27 -50.41 48.28
N ARG A 199 17.27 -50.68 49.12
CA ARG A 199 17.50 -52.00 49.72
C ARG A 199 16.40 -52.28 50.73
N TRP A 200 15.33 -52.94 50.31
CA TRP A 200 14.35 -53.53 51.22
C TRP A 200 14.95 -54.79 51.82
N GLY A 201 15.13 -54.81 53.14
CA GLY A 201 15.71 -55.95 53.85
C GLY A 201 16.39 -55.55 55.15
N ARG A 202 15.63 -55.02 56.10
CA ARG A 202 16.00 -55.06 57.52
C ARG A 202 14.86 -55.76 58.24
N SER A 203 15.00 -57.07 58.41
CA SER A 203 14.19 -57.87 59.32
C SER A 203 14.25 -57.23 60.70
N GLY A 204 13.14 -56.59 61.09
CA GLY A 204 12.86 -56.30 62.48
C GLY A 204 12.58 -57.62 63.18
N ALA A 205 13.46 -58.02 64.09
CA ALA A 205 13.15 -59.03 65.09
C ALA A 205 12.35 -58.36 66.22
N PRO A 206 11.25 -58.97 66.68
CA PRO A 206 10.82 -58.81 68.05
C PRO A 206 10.78 -60.15 68.78
N ARG A 207 11.34 -60.10 70.00
CA ARG A 207 11.35 -61.06 71.11
C ARG A 207 12.47 -62.10 71.09
#